data_AF-Q017K0-F1
#
_entry.id   AF-Q017K0-F1
#
_cell.length_a   1.000
_cell.length_b   1.000
_cell.length_c   1.000
_cell.angle_alpha   90.00
_cell.angle_beta   90.00
_cell.angle_gamma   90.00
#
_symmetry.space_group_name_H-M   'P 1'
#
loop_
_entity.id
_entity.type
_entity.pdbx_description
1 polymer ?
#
loop_
_entity_poly.entity_id
_entity_poly.type
_entity_poly.pdbx_seq_one_letter_code
_entity_poly.pdbx_strand_id
1 'polypeptide(L)'
;MSRATHRGACVTSTSTRATRATARGTTVGRRATRTGARDGRGVEVGGVNVGATVARARAERPLVTTWTRRGDVVVRNASSADAGAGATKKLGALGAAIWKFVRPHTIRGTLLGTTAIVSKILMTNPELITLSLVPRALLGLLALLMGNGYIVGINQIYDVDIDKVNKPFLPVASGELSFAAAWTFCAITALGGAMIVATNFVPLITKLYCFGLFLGTIYSVPPLRLKRFALPAFLIIACVRGFLLNFGVYHATRAAIGLPFVWSPAITFITIFVTTFATVIAITKDLPDVEGDLKFEIQTFSTRLGVKAVSYIGSGLLLANYAFAIAFSLKNPTWFVQPLMIGGHALLAAFLVVKTLALERGKFSQGAIQQYYRDIWALFYSEYFLFPWI
;
A
#
# COMPACT_ATOMS: atom_id res chain seq x y z
N MET A 1 -58.56 24.36 23.10
CA MET A 1 -58.59 25.44 24.13
C MET A 1 -57.48 25.14 25.14
N SER A 2 -56.66 26.07 25.63
CA SER A 2 -56.50 27.48 25.29
C SER A 2 -55.02 27.93 25.47
N ARG A 3 -54.71 29.00 24.76
CA ARG A 3 -53.63 30.01 24.84
C ARG A 3 -52.83 30.19 26.16
N ALA A 4 -51.71 30.93 26.21
CA ALA A 4 -50.69 31.34 25.23
C ALA A 4 -49.68 32.33 25.89
N THR A 5 -48.42 32.33 25.44
CA THR A 5 -47.53 33.50 25.15
C THR A 5 -47.18 34.59 26.20
N HIS A 6 -46.01 35.23 25.91
CA HIS A 6 -45.59 36.60 26.26
C HIS A 6 -45.06 36.84 27.69
N ARG A 7 -44.09 37.73 27.97
CA ARG A 7 -43.19 38.66 27.20
C ARG A 7 -41.89 38.79 28.07
N GLY A 8 -40.76 39.36 27.67
CA GLY A 8 -40.28 40.00 26.43
C GLY A 8 -38.91 40.67 26.71
N ALA A 9 -38.22 41.14 25.64
CA ALA A 9 -37.42 42.39 25.51
C ALA A 9 -36.50 42.92 26.67
N CYS A 10 -35.39 43.63 26.45
CA CYS A 10 -34.88 44.33 25.27
C CYS A 10 -33.35 44.60 25.38
N VAL A 11 -32.63 44.46 24.26
CA VAL A 11 -31.72 45.47 23.64
C VAL A 11 -30.78 46.31 24.53
N THR A 12 -29.49 46.27 24.23
CA THR A 12 -28.72 47.47 23.81
C THR A 12 -27.49 47.10 22.98
N SER A 13 -27.17 47.95 22.00
CA SER A 13 -26.15 47.75 20.97
C SER A 13 -25.17 48.92 20.92
N THR A 14 -23.98 48.70 20.34
CA THR A 14 -22.95 49.65 19.80
C THR A 14 -21.56 49.41 20.41
N SER A 15 -20.42 49.76 19.79
CA SER A 15 -20.05 49.89 18.36
C SER A 15 -18.53 50.15 18.28
N THR A 16 -17.88 49.77 17.17
CA THR A 16 -16.62 50.37 16.65
C THR A 16 -15.39 50.50 17.56
N ARG A 17 -14.30 49.80 17.20
CA ARG A 17 -13.15 50.48 16.55
C ARG A 17 -12.24 49.51 15.80
N ALA A 18 -11.86 49.90 14.60
CA ALA A 18 -10.72 49.32 13.87
C ALA A 18 -9.52 50.26 13.99
N THR A 19 -8.32 49.71 14.06
CA THR A 19 -7.05 50.47 13.98
C THR A 19 -6.10 49.82 12.99
N ARG A 20 -5.88 50.50 11.86
CA ARG A 20 -4.72 50.27 10.99
C ARG A 20 -3.45 50.76 11.72
N ALA A 21 -2.33 50.12 11.42
CA ALA A 21 -1.01 50.73 11.55
C ALA A 21 -0.20 50.50 10.26
N THR A 22 0.02 51.57 9.50
CA THR A 22 0.97 51.65 8.38
C THR A 22 2.28 52.26 8.88
N ALA A 23 3.44 51.71 8.50
CA ALA A 23 4.45 52.25 7.57
C ALA A 23 5.84 51.89 8.17
N ARG A 24 7.02 51.88 7.51
CA ARG A 24 7.59 52.42 6.26
C ARG A 24 8.62 51.37 5.74
N GLY A 25 9.21 51.36 4.54
CA GLY A 25 9.20 52.30 3.43
C GLY A 25 10.57 52.96 3.17
N THR A 26 11.43 52.34 2.35
CA THR A 26 12.61 52.92 1.64
C THR A 26 13.09 51.92 0.56
N THR A 27 12.87 52.18 -0.75
CA THR A 27 13.83 52.74 -1.73
C THR A 27 15.08 51.87 -1.97
N VAL A 28 15.64 51.59 -3.15
CA VAL A 28 15.54 52.00 -4.58
C VAL A 28 16.77 51.29 -5.22
N GLY A 29 16.70 50.76 -6.45
CA GLY A 29 17.85 50.08 -7.05
C GLY A 29 17.67 49.76 -8.53
N ARG A 30 17.93 50.73 -9.39
CA ARG A 30 17.84 50.62 -10.87
C ARG A 30 19.17 50.11 -11.47
N ARG A 31 19.12 49.71 -12.75
CA ARG A 31 20.24 49.35 -13.67
C ARG A 31 20.80 47.93 -13.51
N ALA A 32 21.32 47.29 -14.57
CA ALA A 32 21.10 47.52 -16.01
C ALA A 32 21.54 46.28 -16.81
N THR A 33 21.00 46.14 -18.02
CA THR A 33 21.53 45.29 -19.08
C THR A 33 22.99 45.62 -19.39
N ARG A 34 23.84 44.59 -19.58
CA ARG A 34 25.12 44.76 -20.30
C ARG A 34 25.31 43.66 -21.33
N THR A 35 25.13 44.05 -22.58
CA THR A 35 25.56 43.30 -23.76
C THR A 35 27.09 43.23 -23.82
N GLY A 36 27.63 42.16 -24.38
CA GLY A 36 29.07 41.95 -24.53
C GLY A 36 29.37 40.76 -25.44
N ALA A 37 29.32 40.96 -26.75
CA ALA A 37 29.77 39.99 -27.73
C ALA A 37 31.26 40.21 -28.06
N ARG A 38 31.99 39.12 -28.33
CA ARG A 38 33.04 39.08 -29.36
C ARG A 38 33.57 37.66 -29.64
N ASP A 39 33.86 37.45 -30.93
CA ASP A 39 34.83 36.56 -31.59
C ASP A 39 35.42 35.35 -30.83
N GLY A 40 35.56 34.16 -31.41
CA GLY A 40 35.35 33.76 -32.81
C GLY A 40 36.64 33.73 -33.64
N ARG A 41 37.37 32.59 -33.57
CA ARG A 41 38.09 31.97 -34.71
C ARG A 41 38.73 30.65 -34.29
N GLY A 42 38.41 29.58 -35.04
CA GLY A 42 39.26 28.38 -35.10
C GLY A 42 40.20 28.47 -36.31
N VAL A 43 41.29 27.70 -36.27
CA VAL A 43 42.17 27.47 -37.42
C VAL A 43 42.64 26.01 -37.36
N GLU A 44 42.14 25.19 -38.29
CA GLU A 44 42.87 24.03 -38.81
C GLU A 44 43.56 24.44 -40.12
N VAL A 45 44.64 23.74 -40.50
CA VAL A 45 44.95 23.22 -41.85
C VAL A 45 46.44 22.82 -41.95
N GLY A 46 46.70 21.65 -42.54
CA GLY A 46 48.01 21.22 -43.07
C GLY A 46 48.54 19.92 -42.43
N GLY A 47 48.80 18.82 -43.15
CA GLY A 47 48.64 18.52 -44.59
C GLY A 47 49.86 17.79 -45.18
N VAL A 48 49.64 16.95 -46.21
CA VAL A 48 50.62 16.15 -47.01
C VAL A 48 51.00 14.78 -46.38
N ASN A 49 50.53 13.61 -46.86
CA ASN A 49 50.87 12.79 -48.07
C ASN A 49 52.34 12.29 -48.11
N VAL A 50 52.74 11.08 -48.52
CA VAL A 50 52.28 10.02 -49.47
C VAL A 50 52.68 8.62 -48.88
N GLY A 51 52.14 7.43 -49.19
CA GLY A 51 51.05 6.98 -50.08
C GLY A 51 51.47 5.79 -51.00
N ALA A 52 50.97 4.56 -50.79
CA ALA A 52 51.28 3.38 -51.64
C ALA A 52 50.10 2.39 -51.79
N THR A 53 49.92 1.88 -53.02
CA THR A 53 48.76 1.09 -53.50
C THR A 53 49.09 -0.40 -53.62
N VAL A 54 48.20 -1.34 -53.23
CA VAL A 54 48.00 -2.64 -53.92
C VAL A 54 46.55 -3.17 -53.80
N ALA A 55 46.06 -3.67 -54.94
CA ALA A 55 44.82 -4.35 -55.33
C ALA A 55 43.91 -5.16 -54.36
N ARG A 56 42.59 -5.03 -54.63
CA ARG A 56 41.52 -6.04 -54.78
C ARG A 56 41.52 -7.34 -53.94
N ALA A 57 40.39 -7.60 -53.27
CA ALA A 57 39.41 -8.62 -53.72
C ALA A 57 38.03 -8.45 -53.04
N ARG A 58 36.94 -8.59 -53.80
CA ARG A 58 35.56 -8.66 -53.31
C ARG A 58 35.09 -10.11 -53.51
N ALA A 59 34.77 -10.82 -52.44
CA ALA A 59 34.33 -12.22 -52.51
C ALA A 59 32.84 -12.33 -52.15
N GLU A 60 32.04 -12.75 -53.12
CA GLU A 60 30.61 -13.02 -52.97
C GLU A 60 30.38 -14.47 -52.48
N ARG A 61 29.18 -14.75 -51.98
CA ARG A 61 28.83 -16.05 -51.37
C ARG A 61 28.78 -17.18 -52.42
N PRO A 62 29.28 -18.39 -52.14
CA PRO A 62 28.82 -19.59 -52.82
C PRO A 62 27.49 -20.07 -52.23
N LEU A 63 26.47 -20.18 -53.08
CA LEU A 63 25.27 -20.98 -52.81
C LEU A 63 25.65 -22.47 -52.94
N VAL A 64 25.51 -23.25 -51.87
CA VAL A 64 25.62 -24.72 -51.94
C VAL A 64 24.23 -25.31 -52.14
N THR A 65 23.87 -25.58 -53.40
CA THR A 65 22.67 -26.31 -53.78
C THR A 65 22.89 -27.82 -53.70
N THR A 66 22.43 -28.45 -52.63
CA THR A 66 22.31 -29.92 -52.55
C THR A 66 20.91 -30.36 -52.95
N TRP A 67 20.81 -31.07 -54.08
CA TRP A 67 19.58 -31.72 -54.51
C TRP A 67 19.45 -33.10 -53.85
N THR A 68 18.66 -33.21 -52.78
CA THR A 68 18.22 -34.51 -52.25
C THR A 68 16.84 -34.88 -52.80
N ARG A 69 16.76 -36.09 -53.35
CA ARG A 69 15.55 -36.65 -53.98
C ARG A 69 14.54 -37.05 -52.90
N ARG A 70 13.27 -36.68 -53.11
CA ARG A 70 12.04 -37.21 -52.47
C ARG A 70 12.07 -37.59 -50.98
N GLY A 71 11.26 -36.86 -50.21
CA GLY A 71 10.45 -37.46 -49.14
C GLY A 71 11.21 -37.77 -47.85
N ASP A 72 11.36 -36.76 -47.01
CA ASP A 72 10.83 -36.81 -45.65
C ASP A 72 10.87 -35.40 -45.04
N VAL A 73 9.72 -34.74 -45.02
CA VAL A 73 9.55 -33.56 -44.15
C VAL A 73 9.45 -34.11 -42.75
N VAL A 74 10.57 -34.13 -42.01
CA VAL A 74 10.56 -34.35 -40.56
C VAL A 74 9.91 -33.12 -39.93
N VAL A 75 8.57 -33.09 -39.97
CA VAL A 75 7.77 -32.24 -39.12
C VAL A 75 8.07 -32.70 -37.70
N ARG A 76 8.97 -31.99 -37.03
CA ARG A 76 9.08 -32.04 -35.57
C ARG A 76 7.78 -31.49 -35.01
N ASN A 77 6.77 -32.35 -34.93
CA ASN A 77 5.61 -32.15 -34.10
C ASN A 77 6.15 -31.93 -32.69
N ALA A 78 6.16 -30.66 -32.25
CA ALA A 78 6.32 -30.35 -30.84
C ALA A 78 5.22 -31.12 -30.12
N SER A 79 5.60 -32.16 -29.39
CA SER A 79 4.64 -33.11 -28.85
C SER A 79 3.64 -32.37 -27.97
N SER A 80 2.41 -32.88 -27.87
CA SER A 80 1.39 -32.30 -26.98
C SER A 80 1.88 -32.21 -25.52
N ALA A 81 2.82 -33.08 -25.12
CA ALA A 81 3.51 -33.02 -23.83
C ALA A 81 4.44 -31.79 -23.71
N ASP A 82 5.16 -31.42 -24.75
CA ASP A 82 6.09 -30.27 -24.77
C ASP A 82 5.31 -28.93 -24.81
N ALA A 83 4.21 -28.90 -25.58
CA ALA A 83 3.25 -27.79 -25.55
C ALA A 83 2.55 -27.67 -24.18
N GLY A 84 2.19 -28.80 -23.55
CA GLY A 84 1.60 -28.86 -22.21
C GLY A 84 2.57 -28.38 -21.12
N ALA A 85 3.83 -28.82 -21.16
CA ALA A 85 4.89 -28.35 -20.28
C ALA A 85 5.19 -26.85 -20.45
N GLY A 86 5.13 -26.34 -21.69
CA GLY A 86 5.19 -24.92 -21.98
C GLY A 86 4.02 -24.12 -21.38
N ALA A 87 2.80 -24.68 -21.44
CA ALA A 87 1.60 -24.06 -20.89
C ALA A 87 1.61 -24.01 -19.35
N THR A 88 1.95 -25.12 -18.68
CA THR A 88 2.05 -25.15 -17.21
C THR A 88 3.15 -24.24 -16.69
N LYS A 89 4.30 -24.18 -17.36
CA LYS A 89 5.40 -23.24 -17.02
C LYS A 89 4.98 -21.78 -17.18
N LYS A 90 4.25 -21.42 -18.24
CA LYS A 90 3.67 -20.07 -18.42
C LYS A 90 2.64 -19.74 -17.34
N LEU A 91 1.77 -20.69 -16.98
CA LEU A 91 0.76 -20.51 -15.93
C LEU A 91 1.41 -20.31 -14.55
N GLY A 92 2.46 -21.07 -14.24
CA GLY A 92 3.25 -20.92 -13.01
C GLY A 92 3.98 -19.57 -12.94
N ALA A 93 4.57 -19.11 -14.04
CA ALA A 93 5.19 -17.79 -14.13
C ALA A 93 4.16 -16.66 -13.94
N LEU A 94 2.99 -16.75 -14.57
CA LEU A 94 1.89 -15.80 -14.38
C LEU A 94 1.38 -15.81 -12.93
N GLY A 95 1.23 -16.97 -12.30
CA GLY A 95 0.87 -17.10 -10.90
C GLY A 95 1.88 -16.44 -9.95
N ALA A 96 3.18 -16.63 -10.20
CA ALA A 96 4.25 -15.97 -9.45
C ALA A 96 4.25 -14.44 -9.64
N ALA A 97 4.03 -13.97 -10.86
CA ALA A 97 3.87 -12.54 -11.16
C ALA A 97 2.64 -11.96 -10.45
N ILE A 98 1.48 -12.62 -10.51
CA ILE A 98 0.27 -12.20 -9.78
C ILE A 98 0.51 -12.18 -8.27
N TRP A 99 1.20 -13.18 -7.70
CA TRP A 99 1.52 -13.21 -6.27
C TRP A 99 2.37 -12.02 -5.83
N LYS A 100 3.39 -11.64 -6.61
CA LYS A 100 4.15 -10.39 -6.39
C LYS A 100 3.24 -9.16 -6.54
N PHE A 101 2.38 -9.13 -7.57
CA PHE A 101 1.50 -8.01 -7.90
C PHE A 101 0.50 -7.70 -6.79
N VAL A 102 -0.07 -8.71 -6.14
CA VAL A 102 -0.99 -8.53 -4.99
C VAL A 102 -0.29 -8.13 -3.68
N ARG A 103 1.04 -7.95 -3.69
CA ARG A 103 1.88 -7.58 -2.53
C ARG A 103 1.68 -8.53 -1.33
N PRO A 104 2.41 -9.68 -1.25
CA PRO A 104 2.15 -10.76 -0.30
C PRO A 104 2.01 -10.36 1.18
N HIS A 105 2.71 -9.31 1.61
CA HIS A 105 2.64 -8.78 2.97
C HIS A 105 1.25 -8.19 3.32
N THR A 106 0.57 -7.54 2.36
CA THR A 106 -0.78 -7.00 2.58
C THR A 106 -1.82 -8.12 2.58
N ILE A 107 -1.61 -9.17 1.76
CA ILE A 107 -2.47 -10.36 1.67
C ILE A 107 -2.46 -11.14 2.97
N ARG A 108 -1.27 -11.41 3.53
CA ARG A 108 -1.13 -12.02 4.88
C ARG A 108 -1.86 -11.22 5.95
N GLY A 109 -1.72 -9.89 5.93
CA GLY A 109 -2.43 -9.00 6.85
C GLY A 109 -3.96 -9.05 6.69
N THR A 110 -4.46 -9.17 5.45
CA THR A 110 -5.90 -9.39 5.20
C THR A 110 -6.35 -10.73 5.75
N LEU A 111 -5.66 -11.83 5.40
CA LEU A 111 -6.00 -13.19 5.85
C LEU A 111 -6.04 -13.30 7.38
N LEU A 112 -4.98 -12.84 8.06
CA LEU A 112 -4.89 -12.89 9.52
C LEU A 112 -5.97 -12.00 10.15
N GLY A 113 -6.14 -10.76 9.69
CA GLY A 113 -7.14 -9.85 10.25
C GLY A 113 -8.56 -10.37 10.11
N THR A 114 -8.93 -10.85 8.92
CA THR A 114 -10.28 -11.42 8.70
C THR A 114 -10.50 -12.67 9.55
N THR A 115 -9.54 -13.60 9.55
CA THR A 115 -9.64 -14.86 10.29
C THR A 115 -9.73 -14.59 11.79
N ALA A 116 -8.88 -13.70 12.32
CA ALA A 116 -8.85 -13.38 13.74
C ALA A 116 -10.18 -12.79 14.25
N ILE A 117 -10.79 -11.88 13.48
CA ILE A 117 -12.09 -11.30 13.82
C ILE A 117 -13.18 -12.37 13.79
N VAL A 118 -13.24 -13.19 12.73
CA VAL A 118 -14.21 -14.29 12.63
C VAL A 118 -14.04 -15.27 13.79
N SER A 119 -12.80 -15.72 14.06
CA SER A 119 -12.48 -16.61 15.18
C SER A 119 -12.92 -16.04 16.52
N LYS A 120 -12.62 -14.76 16.82
CA LYS A 120 -13.05 -14.14 18.10
C LYS A 120 -14.57 -14.19 18.30
N ILE A 121 -15.34 -13.96 17.23
CA ILE A 121 -16.80 -13.98 17.27
C ILE A 121 -17.33 -15.40 17.45
N LEU A 122 -16.80 -16.37 16.68
CA LEU A 122 -17.25 -17.77 16.77
C LEU A 122 -16.83 -18.42 18.10
N MET A 123 -15.65 -18.10 18.64
CA MET A 123 -15.21 -18.56 19.96
C MET A 123 -16.06 -18.03 21.12
N THR A 124 -16.75 -16.89 20.91
CA THR A 124 -17.66 -16.30 21.92
C THR A 124 -19.13 -16.66 21.71
N ASN A 125 -19.46 -17.39 20.63
CA ASN A 125 -20.80 -17.87 20.30
C ASN A 125 -20.72 -19.27 19.65
N PRO A 126 -20.09 -20.27 20.31
CA PRO A 126 -19.78 -21.58 19.72
C PRO A 126 -21.03 -22.36 19.27
N GLU A 127 -22.16 -22.14 19.94
CA GLU A 127 -23.47 -22.73 19.62
C GLU A 127 -24.04 -22.27 18.27
N LEU A 128 -23.57 -21.15 17.71
CA LEU A 128 -24.01 -20.63 16.41
C LEU A 128 -23.13 -21.11 15.24
N ILE A 129 -22.08 -21.91 15.51
CA ILE A 129 -21.19 -22.43 14.47
C ILE A 129 -21.91 -23.49 13.65
N THR A 130 -22.11 -23.20 12.37
CA THR A 130 -22.76 -24.10 11.40
C THR A 130 -21.95 -24.20 10.11
N LEU A 131 -21.98 -25.36 9.44
CA LEU A 131 -21.21 -25.58 8.20
C LEU A 131 -21.62 -24.64 7.05
N SER A 132 -22.86 -24.13 7.06
CA SER A 132 -23.36 -23.12 6.12
C SER A 132 -22.62 -21.77 6.20
N LEU A 133 -21.92 -21.49 7.32
CA LEU A 133 -21.06 -20.31 7.43
C LEU A 133 -19.80 -20.43 6.58
N VAL A 134 -19.30 -21.64 6.30
CA VAL A 134 -18.01 -21.85 5.62
C VAL A 134 -18.01 -21.27 4.20
N PRO A 135 -18.97 -21.58 3.30
CA PRO A 135 -19.04 -20.95 1.99
C PRO A 135 -19.11 -19.42 2.06
N ARG A 136 -19.89 -18.88 3.01
CA ARG A 136 -20.05 -17.44 3.19
C ARG A 136 -18.77 -16.77 3.68
N ALA A 137 -18.04 -17.40 4.60
CA ALA A 137 -16.75 -16.93 5.08
C ALA A 137 -15.69 -16.95 3.96
N LEU A 138 -15.64 -18.01 3.15
CA LEU A 138 -14.75 -18.12 1.99
C LEU A 138 -15.05 -17.05 0.93
N LEU A 139 -16.33 -16.80 0.63
CA LEU A 139 -16.75 -15.72 -0.28
C LEU A 139 -16.37 -14.33 0.26
N GLY A 140 -16.59 -14.07 1.56
CA GLY A 140 -16.20 -12.81 2.19
C GLY A 140 -14.69 -12.58 2.17
N LEU A 141 -13.90 -13.62 2.45
CA LEU A 141 -12.45 -13.59 2.33
C LEU A 141 -12.01 -13.34 0.88
N LEU A 142 -12.58 -14.06 -0.09
CA LEU A 142 -12.28 -13.89 -1.51
C LEU A 142 -12.54 -12.45 -1.96
N ALA A 143 -13.69 -11.86 -1.58
CA ALA A 143 -13.99 -10.47 -1.89
C ALA A 143 -12.95 -9.50 -1.30
N LEU A 144 -12.53 -9.69 -0.04
CA LEU A 144 -11.51 -8.84 0.60
C LEU A 144 -10.11 -9.01 -0.02
N LEU A 145 -9.77 -10.21 -0.49
CA LEU A 145 -8.54 -10.46 -1.25
C LEU A 145 -8.59 -9.79 -2.63
N MET A 146 -9.73 -9.83 -3.32
CA MET A 146 -9.95 -9.13 -4.59
C MET A 146 -9.87 -7.60 -4.39
N GLY A 147 -10.52 -7.05 -3.37
CA GLY A 147 -10.45 -5.62 -3.06
C GLY A 147 -9.02 -5.16 -2.74
N ASN A 148 -8.26 -5.96 -2.00
CA ASN A 148 -6.83 -5.72 -1.78
C ASN A 148 -6.05 -5.73 -3.12
N GLY A 149 -6.25 -6.78 -3.94
CA GLY A 149 -5.63 -6.94 -5.25
C GLY A 149 -5.86 -5.75 -6.19
N TYR A 150 -7.09 -5.23 -6.25
CA TYR A 150 -7.40 -4.00 -6.98
C TYR A 150 -6.60 -2.80 -6.46
N ILE A 151 -6.64 -2.54 -5.14
CA ILE A 151 -6.03 -1.35 -4.53
C ILE A 151 -4.51 -1.34 -4.73
N VAL A 152 -3.83 -2.46 -4.54
CA VAL A 152 -2.37 -2.54 -4.75
C VAL A 152 -1.99 -2.61 -6.24
N GLY A 153 -2.86 -3.19 -7.07
CA GLY A 153 -2.65 -3.31 -8.50
C GLY A 153 -2.77 -1.96 -9.21
N ILE A 154 -3.83 -1.19 -8.94
CA ILE A 154 -4.02 0.14 -9.53
C ILE A 154 -2.91 1.11 -9.07
N ASN A 155 -2.46 1.03 -7.81
CA ASN A 155 -1.31 1.80 -7.35
C ASN A 155 -0.05 1.50 -8.20
N GLN A 156 0.28 0.22 -8.44
CA GLN A 156 1.44 -0.16 -9.27
C GLN A 156 1.33 0.31 -10.73
N ILE A 157 0.14 0.28 -11.32
CA ILE A 157 -0.07 0.76 -12.70
C ILE A 157 0.25 2.27 -12.80
N TYR A 158 -0.19 3.09 -11.85
CA TYR A 158 0.04 4.55 -11.86
C TYR A 158 1.40 4.98 -11.31
N ASP A 159 2.10 4.11 -10.57
CA ASP A 159 3.45 4.35 -10.04
C ASP A 159 4.55 3.70 -10.87
N VAL A 160 4.25 3.05 -12.00
CA VAL A 160 5.20 2.22 -12.77
C VAL A 160 6.59 2.84 -12.94
N ASP A 161 6.70 4.15 -13.23
CA ASP A 161 7.98 4.81 -13.42
C ASP A 161 8.73 5.11 -12.11
N ILE A 162 8.02 5.23 -11.00
CA ILE A 162 8.58 5.32 -9.63
C ILE A 162 9.01 3.92 -9.16
N ASP A 163 8.16 2.90 -9.37
CA ASP A 163 8.44 1.52 -8.96
C ASP A 163 9.59 0.92 -9.83
N LYS A 164 9.83 1.37 -11.07
CA LYS A 164 11.07 1.05 -11.84
C LYS A 164 12.36 1.46 -11.13
N VAL A 165 12.31 2.54 -10.34
CA VAL A 165 13.46 3.01 -9.55
C VAL A 165 13.51 2.27 -8.21
N ASN A 166 12.44 2.39 -7.43
CA ASN A 166 12.46 1.99 -6.02
C ASN A 166 12.29 0.47 -5.84
N LYS A 167 11.57 -0.18 -6.77
CA LYS A 167 11.13 -1.58 -6.66
C LYS A 167 11.15 -2.30 -8.02
N PRO A 168 12.29 -2.33 -8.74
CA PRO A 168 12.38 -2.85 -10.12
C PRO A 168 11.95 -4.33 -10.26
N PHE A 169 11.91 -5.08 -9.16
CA PHE A 169 11.41 -6.45 -9.07
C PHE A 169 9.87 -6.59 -9.11
N LEU A 170 9.11 -5.49 -9.07
CA LEU A 170 7.64 -5.55 -9.15
C LEU A 170 7.17 -5.90 -10.57
N PRO A 171 6.05 -6.63 -10.75
CA PRO A 171 5.73 -7.26 -12.03
C PRO A 171 5.50 -6.29 -13.19
N VAL A 172 4.88 -5.13 -12.93
CA VAL A 172 4.64 -4.11 -13.97
C VAL A 172 5.91 -3.29 -14.25
N ALA A 173 6.77 -3.10 -13.25
CA ALA A 173 8.04 -2.37 -13.40
C ALA A 173 9.12 -3.19 -14.13
N SER A 174 9.19 -4.49 -13.83
CA SER A 174 10.09 -5.48 -14.46
C SER A 174 9.62 -5.94 -15.85
N GLY A 175 8.33 -5.78 -16.16
CA GLY A 175 7.72 -6.35 -17.37
C GLY A 175 7.30 -7.82 -17.26
N GLU A 176 7.42 -8.45 -16.09
CA GLU A 176 6.86 -9.80 -15.83
C GLU A 176 5.33 -9.85 -16.03
N LEU A 177 4.64 -8.71 -15.85
CA LEU A 177 3.21 -8.56 -16.09
C LEU A 177 2.95 -7.37 -17.04
N SER A 178 2.28 -7.62 -18.15
CA SER A 178 1.95 -6.55 -19.12
C SER A 178 0.90 -5.59 -18.55
N PHE A 179 0.91 -4.33 -19.03
CA PHE A 179 -0.11 -3.33 -18.65
C PHE A 179 -1.54 -3.81 -18.92
N ALA A 180 -1.78 -4.49 -20.04
CA ALA A 180 -3.08 -5.05 -20.36
C ALA A 180 -3.50 -6.10 -19.30
N ALA A 181 -2.62 -7.05 -18.97
CA ALA A 181 -2.90 -8.07 -17.95
C ALA A 181 -3.11 -7.45 -16.55
N ALA A 182 -2.34 -6.42 -16.19
CA ALA A 182 -2.49 -5.69 -14.94
C ALA A 182 -3.86 -4.97 -14.87
N TRP A 183 -4.27 -4.28 -15.94
CA TRP A 183 -5.60 -3.65 -16.02
C TRP A 183 -6.74 -4.66 -15.99
N THR A 184 -6.63 -5.76 -16.74
CA THR A 184 -7.61 -6.86 -16.72
C THR A 184 -7.74 -7.46 -15.31
N PHE A 185 -6.63 -7.70 -14.62
CA PHE A 185 -6.64 -8.16 -13.22
C PHE A 185 -7.35 -7.16 -12.30
N CYS A 186 -7.02 -5.87 -12.38
CA CYS A 186 -7.69 -4.82 -11.61
C CYS A 186 -9.21 -4.75 -11.88
N ALA A 187 -9.63 -4.88 -13.15
CA ALA A 187 -11.05 -4.89 -13.50
C ALA A 187 -11.78 -6.12 -12.94
N ILE A 188 -11.23 -7.32 -13.12
CA ILE A 188 -11.78 -8.57 -12.59
C ILE A 188 -11.89 -8.52 -11.06
N THR A 189 -10.85 -8.04 -10.38
CA THR A 189 -10.83 -7.98 -8.92
C THR A 189 -11.79 -6.93 -8.36
N ALA A 190 -11.86 -5.73 -8.93
CA ALA A 190 -12.83 -4.72 -8.52
C ALA A 190 -14.28 -5.21 -8.70
N LEU A 191 -14.63 -5.65 -9.92
CA LEU A 191 -15.99 -6.04 -10.27
C LEU A 191 -16.43 -7.34 -9.59
N GLY A 192 -15.57 -8.36 -9.60
CA GLY A 192 -15.89 -9.66 -8.98
C GLY A 192 -16.02 -9.56 -7.47
N GLY A 193 -15.13 -8.83 -6.79
CA GLY A 193 -15.25 -8.61 -5.35
C GLY A 193 -16.51 -7.80 -4.99
N ALA A 194 -16.84 -6.78 -5.78
CA ALA A 194 -18.09 -6.01 -5.62
C ALA A 194 -19.35 -6.87 -5.85
N MET A 195 -19.32 -7.75 -6.85
CA MET A 195 -20.41 -8.69 -7.15
C MET A 195 -20.61 -9.70 -6.02
N ILE A 196 -19.53 -10.24 -5.45
CA ILE A 196 -19.61 -11.18 -4.31
C ILE A 196 -20.28 -10.51 -3.11
N VAL A 197 -19.86 -9.30 -2.72
CA VAL A 197 -20.49 -8.60 -1.58
C VAL A 197 -21.93 -8.21 -1.87
N ALA A 198 -22.25 -7.75 -3.09
CA ALA A 198 -23.59 -7.36 -3.48
C ALA A 198 -24.60 -8.52 -3.46
N THR A 199 -24.16 -9.74 -3.74
CA THR A 199 -25.03 -10.93 -3.84
C THR A 199 -25.09 -11.77 -2.56
N ASN A 200 -24.06 -11.75 -1.70
CA ASN A 200 -23.95 -12.65 -0.54
C ASN A 200 -24.02 -11.95 0.82
N PHE A 201 -23.95 -10.61 0.88
CA PHE A 201 -23.86 -9.84 2.12
C PHE A 201 -24.89 -8.73 2.19
N VAL A 202 -25.14 -8.23 3.41
CA VAL A 202 -26.12 -7.15 3.62
C VAL A 202 -25.68 -5.85 2.93
N PRO A 203 -26.60 -4.99 2.46
CA PRO A 203 -26.27 -3.82 1.64
C PRO A 203 -25.24 -2.86 2.23
N LEU A 204 -25.09 -2.81 3.57
CA LEU A 204 -24.05 -2.02 4.22
C LEU A 204 -22.64 -2.51 3.87
N ILE A 205 -22.40 -3.82 3.82
CA ILE A 205 -21.09 -4.39 3.47
C ILE A 205 -20.71 -4.01 2.04
N THR A 206 -21.67 -4.09 1.11
CA THR A 206 -21.49 -3.64 -0.28
C THR A 206 -21.10 -2.16 -0.36
N LYS A 207 -21.80 -1.29 0.39
CA LYS A 207 -21.47 0.15 0.46
C LYS A 207 -20.06 0.40 1.01
N LEU A 208 -19.68 -0.26 2.11
CA LEU A 208 -18.36 -0.10 2.72
C LEU A 208 -17.24 -0.66 1.84
N TYR A 209 -17.47 -1.77 1.16
CA TYR A 209 -16.53 -2.37 0.21
C TYR A 209 -16.30 -1.44 -1.00
N CYS A 210 -17.37 -0.97 -1.64
CA CYS A 210 -17.27 -0.01 -2.75
C CYS A 210 -16.64 1.33 -2.31
N PHE A 211 -16.91 1.79 -1.09
CA PHE A 211 -16.23 2.95 -0.51
C PHE A 211 -14.72 2.69 -0.32
N GLY A 212 -14.32 1.50 0.14
CA GLY A 212 -12.92 1.08 0.20
C GLY A 212 -12.23 1.06 -1.16
N LEU A 213 -12.90 0.56 -2.21
CA LEU A 213 -12.40 0.63 -3.59
C LEU A 213 -12.23 2.09 -4.03
N PHE A 214 -13.25 2.93 -3.84
CA PHE A 214 -13.21 4.37 -4.15
C PHE A 214 -12.04 5.09 -3.47
N LEU A 215 -11.81 4.84 -2.17
CA LEU A 215 -10.67 5.40 -1.43
C LEU A 215 -9.32 4.96 -2.03
N GLY A 216 -9.17 3.69 -2.42
CA GLY A 216 -7.99 3.19 -3.12
C GLY A 216 -7.80 3.77 -4.53
N THR A 217 -8.90 4.06 -5.24
CA THR A 217 -8.88 4.75 -6.52
C THR A 217 -8.39 6.20 -6.36
N ILE A 218 -9.01 7.01 -5.51
CA ILE A 218 -8.62 8.42 -5.33
C ILE A 218 -7.23 8.59 -4.71
N TYR A 219 -6.75 7.59 -3.97
CA TYR A 219 -5.36 7.52 -3.49
C TYR A 219 -4.37 7.46 -4.67
N SER A 220 -4.66 6.68 -5.71
CA SER A 220 -3.72 6.33 -6.79
C SER A 220 -3.89 7.15 -8.08
N VAL A 221 -5.13 7.50 -8.43
CA VAL A 221 -5.51 7.93 -9.79
C VAL A 221 -5.62 9.47 -9.90
N PRO A 222 -5.04 10.11 -10.94
CA PRO A 222 -5.24 11.53 -11.23
C PRO A 222 -6.71 11.86 -11.56
N PRO A 223 -7.18 13.10 -11.34
CA PRO A 223 -6.42 14.26 -10.88
C PRO A 223 -6.11 14.26 -9.38
N LEU A 224 -6.86 13.51 -8.57
CA LEU A 224 -6.77 13.56 -7.10
C LEU A 224 -5.43 12.99 -6.57
N ARG A 225 -5.09 11.74 -6.95
CA ARG A 225 -3.87 11.00 -6.56
C ARG A 225 -3.40 11.34 -5.14
N LEU A 226 -4.31 11.20 -4.16
CA LEU A 226 -4.18 11.74 -2.81
C LEU A 226 -2.96 11.21 -2.04
N LYS A 227 -2.34 10.11 -2.48
CA LYS A 227 -1.06 9.63 -1.98
C LYS A 227 0.07 10.67 -1.98
N ARG A 228 -0.03 11.70 -2.83
CA ARG A 228 0.91 12.84 -2.89
C ARG A 228 0.86 13.72 -1.65
N PHE A 229 -0.25 13.70 -0.91
CA PHE A 229 -0.45 14.49 0.30
C PHE A 229 -0.44 13.54 1.51
N ALA A 230 0.57 13.68 2.37
CA ALA A 230 0.79 12.72 3.46
C ALA A 230 -0.40 12.56 4.42
N LEU A 231 -1.09 13.65 4.78
CA LEU A 231 -2.25 13.60 5.68
C LEU A 231 -3.44 12.83 5.05
N PRO A 232 -3.94 13.17 3.85
CA PRO A 232 -4.91 12.33 3.13
C PRO A 232 -4.45 10.89 2.90
N ALA A 233 -3.19 10.67 2.55
CA ALA A 233 -2.62 9.33 2.35
C ALA A 233 -2.70 8.47 3.61
N PHE A 234 -2.32 9.04 4.76
CA PHE A 234 -2.47 8.42 6.08
C PHE A 234 -3.94 8.13 6.39
N LEU A 235 -4.83 9.13 6.28
CA LEU A 235 -6.24 8.97 6.64
C LEU A 235 -6.94 7.87 5.80
N ILE A 236 -6.59 7.74 4.52
CA ILE A 236 -7.08 6.66 3.66
C ILE A 236 -6.58 5.29 4.14
N ILE A 237 -5.27 5.15 4.44
CA ILE A 237 -4.70 3.89 4.91
C ILE A 237 -5.33 3.49 6.26
N ALA A 238 -5.45 4.42 7.19
CA ALA A 238 -6.07 4.20 8.49
C ALA A 238 -7.57 3.87 8.38
N CYS A 239 -8.31 4.56 7.50
CA CYS A 239 -9.72 4.24 7.24
C CYS A 239 -9.87 2.83 6.64
N VAL A 240 -9.15 2.50 5.57
CA VAL A 240 -9.33 1.22 4.85
C VAL A 240 -8.79 0.02 5.64
N ARG A 241 -7.57 0.11 6.18
CA ARG A 241 -6.91 -0.99 6.90
C ARG A 241 -7.23 -1.04 8.40
N GLY A 242 -7.39 0.12 9.03
CA GLY A 242 -7.70 0.25 10.44
C GLY A 242 -9.17 0.07 10.75
N PHE A 243 -10.03 0.88 10.13
CA PHE A 243 -11.45 0.90 10.46
C PHE A 243 -12.30 -0.07 9.63
N LEU A 244 -12.34 0.10 8.31
CA LEU A 244 -13.28 -0.59 7.41
C LEU A 244 -13.12 -2.11 7.44
N LEU A 245 -11.88 -2.63 7.51
CA LEU A 245 -11.65 -4.07 7.61
C LEU A 245 -12.18 -4.62 8.95
N ASN A 246 -11.82 -4.00 10.08
CA ASN A 246 -12.23 -4.47 11.40
C ASN A 246 -13.75 -4.39 11.60
N PHE A 247 -14.34 -3.22 11.31
CA PHE A 247 -15.79 -3.02 11.37
C PHE A 247 -16.56 -3.91 10.40
N GLY A 248 -16.12 -3.96 9.13
CA GLY A 248 -16.82 -4.65 8.05
C GLY A 248 -16.87 -6.16 8.27
N VAL A 249 -15.75 -6.78 8.66
CA VAL A 249 -15.72 -8.22 8.96
C VAL A 249 -16.56 -8.53 10.20
N TYR A 250 -16.47 -7.72 11.26
CA TYR A 250 -17.26 -7.90 12.47
C TYR A 250 -18.77 -7.85 12.18
N HIS A 251 -19.22 -6.81 11.45
CA HIS A 251 -20.61 -6.66 11.05
C HIS A 251 -21.06 -7.81 10.12
N ALA A 252 -20.24 -8.19 9.13
CA ALA A 252 -20.58 -9.27 8.21
C ALA A 252 -20.74 -10.62 8.95
N THR A 253 -19.85 -10.91 9.89
CA THR A 253 -19.88 -12.17 10.66
C THR A 253 -21.08 -12.21 11.61
N ARG A 254 -21.36 -11.14 12.36
CA ARG A 254 -22.55 -11.08 13.24
C ARG A 254 -23.85 -11.26 12.47
N ALA A 255 -23.99 -10.57 11.33
CA ALA A 255 -25.14 -10.74 10.45
C ALA A 255 -25.22 -12.16 9.84
N ALA A 256 -24.09 -12.85 9.64
CA ALA A 256 -24.08 -14.22 9.14
C ALA A 256 -24.53 -15.25 10.18
N ILE A 257 -24.27 -15.02 11.48
CA ILE A 257 -24.73 -15.85 12.60
C ILE A 257 -26.06 -15.36 13.21
N GLY A 258 -26.79 -14.48 12.53
CA GLY A 258 -28.11 -14.01 12.96
C GLY A 258 -28.14 -13.03 14.14
N LEU A 259 -26.98 -12.51 14.57
CA LEU A 259 -26.91 -11.59 15.71
C LEU A 259 -27.00 -10.12 15.28
N PRO A 260 -27.70 -9.25 16.05
CA PRO A 260 -27.71 -7.81 15.80
C PRO A 260 -26.33 -7.20 16.03
N PHE A 261 -26.02 -6.09 15.35
CA PHE A 261 -24.78 -5.35 15.58
C PHE A 261 -24.80 -4.69 16.97
N VAL A 262 -23.76 -4.98 17.77
CA VAL A 262 -23.47 -4.37 19.07
C VAL A 262 -21.95 -4.25 19.15
N TRP A 263 -21.40 -3.17 19.71
CA TRP A 263 -19.95 -3.07 19.90
C TRP A 263 -19.46 -4.00 21.01
N SER A 264 -18.45 -4.83 20.72
CA SER A 264 -17.72 -5.63 21.72
C SER A 264 -16.46 -4.89 22.18
N PRO A 265 -16.11 -4.91 23.48
CA PRO A 265 -14.86 -4.33 23.99
C PRO A 265 -13.61 -4.74 23.21
N ALA A 266 -13.45 -6.03 22.90
CA ALA A 266 -12.33 -6.54 22.11
C ALA A 266 -12.30 -5.96 20.69
N ILE A 267 -13.47 -5.84 20.05
CA ILE A 267 -13.58 -5.32 18.68
C ILE A 267 -13.35 -3.81 18.63
N THR A 268 -13.86 -3.07 19.61
CA THR A 268 -13.55 -1.65 19.78
C THR A 268 -12.05 -1.45 20.00
N PHE A 269 -11.43 -2.27 20.86
CA PHE A 269 -9.99 -2.25 21.09
C PHE A 269 -9.19 -2.48 19.80
N ILE A 270 -9.39 -3.60 19.09
CA ILE A 270 -8.60 -3.92 17.89
C ILE A 270 -8.85 -2.91 16.76
N THR A 271 -10.07 -2.38 16.64
CA THR A 271 -10.38 -1.34 15.64
C THR A 271 -9.58 -0.07 15.92
N ILE A 272 -9.54 0.41 17.18
CA ILE A 272 -8.73 1.59 17.57
C ILE A 272 -7.24 1.28 17.39
N PHE A 273 -6.79 0.17 17.96
CA PHE A 273 -5.39 -0.22 18.00
C PHE A 273 -4.79 -0.41 16.60
N VAL A 274 -5.49 -1.12 15.71
CA VAL A 274 -5.04 -1.34 14.32
C VAL A 274 -5.22 -0.08 13.46
N THR A 275 -6.14 0.82 13.79
CA THR A 275 -6.19 2.14 13.14
C THR A 275 -4.95 2.97 13.47
N THR A 276 -4.53 3.00 14.74
CA THR A 276 -3.26 3.61 15.15
C THR A 276 -2.05 2.89 14.53
N PHE A 277 -2.05 1.56 14.45
CA PHE A 277 -0.99 0.81 13.79
C PHE A 277 -0.91 1.13 12.29
N ALA A 278 -2.06 1.23 11.60
CA ALA A 278 -2.13 1.62 10.20
C ALA A 278 -1.56 3.03 9.95
N THR A 279 -1.66 3.95 10.92
CA THR A 279 -0.92 5.24 10.93
C THR A 279 0.59 5.01 10.87
N VAL A 280 1.12 4.14 11.73
CA VAL A 280 2.56 3.84 11.81
C VAL A 280 3.05 3.20 10.52
N ILE A 281 2.28 2.26 9.94
CA ILE A 281 2.58 1.71 8.62
C ILE A 281 2.56 2.82 7.56
N ALA A 282 1.57 3.71 7.56
CA ALA A 282 1.49 4.81 6.59
C ALA A 282 2.68 5.78 6.66
N ILE A 283 3.23 6.03 7.86
CA ILE A 283 4.42 6.86 8.11
C ILE A 283 5.71 6.13 7.70
N THR A 284 5.80 4.82 7.96
CA THR A 284 7.03 4.03 7.76
C THR A 284 7.14 3.36 6.39
N LYS A 285 6.05 3.29 5.60
CA LYS A 285 6.01 2.62 4.29
C LYS A 285 7.06 3.10 3.28
N ASP A 286 7.41 4.39 3.33
CA ASP A 286 8.33 5.06 2.40
C ASP A 286 9.78 5.05 2.95
N LEU A 287 10.05 4.40 4.10
CA LEU A 287 11.42 4.26 4.61
C LEU A 287 12.31 3.43 3.68
N PRO A 288 11.89 2.25 3.17
CA PRO A 288 12.72 1.43 2.26
C PRO A 288 12.97 2.07 0.89
N ASP A 289 12.20 3.09 0.54
CA ASP A 289 12.22 3.76 -0.77
C ASP A 289 13.13 5.01 -0.76
N VAL A 290 13.61 5.44 0.41
CA VAL A 290 14.25 6.75 0.64
C VAL A 290 15.43 7.08 -0.27
N GLU A 291 16.26 6.09 -0.64
CA GLU A 291 17.41 6.32 -1.52
C GLU A 291 17.01 6.58 -2.97
N GLY A 292 16.00 5.87 -3.47
CA GLY A 292 15.43 6.11 -4.79
C GLY A 292 14.63 7.42 -4.83
N ASP A 293 13.85 7.69 -3.78
CA ASP A 293 13.13 8.95 -3.64
C ASP A 293 14.08 10.17 -3.65
N LEU A 294 15.20 10.12 -2.91
CA LEU A 294 16.20 11.20 -2.93
C LEU A 294 16.84 11.38 -4.31
N LYS A 295 17.17 10.29 -5.00
CA LYS A 295 17.79 10.32 -6.33
C LYS A 295 16.88 10.92 -7.42
N PHE A 296 15.57 10.87 -7.24
CA PHE A 296 14.57 11.38 -8.18
C PHE A 296 13.75 12.55 -7.60
N GLU A 297 14.27 13.24 -6.58
CA GLU A 297 13.71 14.44 -5.95
C GLU A 297 12.26 14.28 -5.42
N ILE A 298 11.87 13.06 -5.07
CA ILE A 298 10.54 12.73 -4.55
C ILE A 298 10.45 13.16 -3.08
N GLN A 299 9.53 14.09 -2.79
CA GLN A 299 9.29 14.56 -1.43
C GLN A 299 8.33 13.64 -0.67
N THR A 300 8.89 12.80 0.20
CA THR A 300 8.16 11.94 1.16
C THR A 300 8.49 12.36 2.60
N PHE A 301 7.84 11.74 3.59
CA PHE A 301 8.19 11.98 4.99
C PHE A 301 9.64 11.54 5.28
N SER A 302 10.07 10.42 4.70
CA SER A 302 11.44 9.89 4.80
C SER A 302 12.48 10.86 4.25
N THR A 303 12.23 11.46 3.07
CA THR A 303 13.20 12.40 2.46
C THR A 303 13.20 13.78 3.12
N ARG A 304 12.08 14.22 3.72
CA ARG A 304 11.98 15.54 4.38
C ARG A 304 12.42 15.58 5.84
N LEU A 305 12.14 14.54 6.62
CA LEU A 305 12.51 14.46 8.05
C LEU A 305 13.76 13.58 8.30
N GLY A 306 14.15 12.77 7.32
CA GLY A 306 15.22 11.80 7.44
C GLY A 306 14.78 10.49 8.09
N VAL A 307 15.44 9.40 7.68
CA VAL A 307 15.18 8.02 8.14
C VAL A 307 15.15 7.90 9.67
N LYS A 308 16.12 8.50 10.36
CA LYS A 308 16.24 8.43 11.83
C LYS A 308 15.00 8.98 12.53
N ALA A 309 14.55 10.18 12.15
CA ALA A 309 13.38 10.82 12.76
C ALA A 309 12.09 10.04 12.47
N VAL A 310 11.85 9.64 11.21
CA VAL A 310 10.65 8.89 10.82
C VAL A 310 10.59 7.52 11.51
N SER A 311 11.74 6.85 11.67
CA SER A 311 11.82 5.56 12.35
C SER A 311 11.46 5.67 13.84
N TYR A 312 11.96 6.68 14.55
CA TYR A 312 11.58 6.90 15.95
C TYR A 312 10.15 7.41 16.11
N ILE A 313 9.63 8.25 15.22
CA ILE A 313 8.21 8.67 15.26
C ILE A 313 7.32 7.43 15.10
N GLY A 314 7.59 6.56 14.13
CA GLY A 314 6.85 5.31 13.95
C GLY A 314 6.97 4.38 15.16
N SER A 315 8.18 4.16 15.67
CA SER A 315 8.43 3.34 16.86
C SER A 315 7.73 3.91 18.11
N GLY A 316 7.85 5.20 18.36
CA GLY A 316 7.29 5.87 19.55
C GLY A 316 5.77 5.87 19.55
N LEU A 317 5.14 6.12 18.40
CA LEU A 317 3.68 6.00 18.24
C LEU A 317 3.21 4.56 18.49
N LEU A 318 3.94 3.55 18.01
CA LEU A 318 3.58 2.15 18.22
C LEU A 318 3.82 1.69 19.67
N LEU A 319 4.89 2.17 20.33
CA LEU A 319 5.10 1.96 21.77
C LEU A 319 4.01 2.62 22.61
N ALA A 320 3.56 3.83 22.25
CA ALA A 320 2.42 4.47 22.90
C ALA A 320 1.12 3.67 22.70
N ASN A 321 0.92 3.06 21.53
CA ASN A 321 -0.21 2.18 21.25
C ASN A 321 -0.17 0.90 22.12
N TYR A 322 1.02 0.28 22.30
CA TYR A 322 1.21 -0.84 23.23
C TYR A 322 0.96 -0.46 24.69
N ALA A 323 1.49 0.69 25.14
CA ALA A 323 1.24 1.21 26.48
C ALA A 323 -0.26 1.48 26.70
N PHE A 324 -0.96 2.00 25.68
CA PHE A 324 -2.42 2.14 25.69
C PHE A 324 -3.12 0.79 25.83
N ALA A 325 -2.74 -0.25 25.10
CA ALA A 325 -3.34 -1.58 25.22
C ALA A 325 -3.22 -2.15 26.65
N ILE A 326 -2.02 -2.06 27.24
CA ILE A 326 -1.73 -2.49 28.61
C ILE A 326 -2.57 -1.70 29.62
N ALA A 327 -2.56 -0.36 29.52
CA ALA A 327 -3.33 0.51 30.42
C ALA A 327 -4.85 0.34 30.27
N PHE A 328 -5.35 0.09 29.06
CA PHE A 328 -6.75 -0.15 28.78
C PHE A 328 -7.23 -1.47 29.37
N SER A 329 -6.38 -2.50 29.32
CA SER A 329 -6.63 -3.78 29.99
C SER A 329 -6.61 -3.64 31.51
N LEU A 330 -5.60 -2.97 32.09
CA LEU A 330 -5.53 -2.69 33.54
C LEU A 330 -6.75 -1.92 34.06
N LYS A 331 -7.25 -0.94 33.29
CA LYS A 331 -8.45 -0.17 33.64
C LYS A 331 -9.75 -0.97 33.54
N ASN A 332 -9.82 -1.99 32.67
CA ASN A 332 -11.02 -2.76 32.39
C ASN A 332 -10.75 -4.28 32.55
N PRO A 333 -10.46 -4.76 33.78
CA PRO A 333 -9.91 -6.10 34.01
C PRO A 333 -10.85 -7.26 33.64
N THR A 334 -12.14 -7.01 33.48
CA THR A 334 -13.15 -8.01 33.08
C THR A 334 -13.39 -8.06 31.57
N TRP A 335 -12.82 -7.14 30.78
CA TRP A 335 -13.05 -7.06 29.34
C TRP A 335 -12.10 -7.94 28.52
N PHE A 336 -11.00 -8.40 29.13
CA PHE A 336 -9.91 -9.08 28.44
C PHE A 336 -9.24 -10.15 29.30
N VAL A 337 -8.56 -11.10 28.65
CA VAL A 337 -7.63 -12.03 29.30
C VAL A 337 -6.35 -11.28 29.71
N GLN A 338 -6.35 -10.72 30.93
CA GLN A 338 -5.30 -9.85 31.47
C GLN A 338 -3.85 -10.35 31.23
N PRO A 339 -3.48 -11.62 31.47
CA PRO A 339 -2.11 -12.09 31.22
C PRO A 339 -1.70 -11.99 29.75
N LEU A 340 -2.62 -12.21 28.82
CA LEU A 340 -2.37 -12.12 27.37
C LEU A 340 -2.34 -10.67 26.89
N MET A 341 -3.26 -9.82 27.37
CA MET A 341 -3.21 -8.39 27.07
C MET A 341 -1.93 -7.75 27.60
N ILE A 342 -1.61 -7.91 28.88
CA ILE A 342 -0.45 -7.25 29.47
C ILE A 342 0.83 -7.90 28.96
N GLY A 343 0.98 -9.23 29.10
CA GLY A 343 2.21 -9.94 28.74
C GLY A 343 2.49 -9.96 27.24
N GLY A 344 1.46 -10.16 26.41
CA GLY A 344 1.57 -10.17 24.96
C GLY A 344 1.99 -8.82 24.40
N HIS A 345 1.28 -7.74 24.76
CA HIS A 345 1.63 -6.39 24.27
C HIS A 345 2.95 -5.88 24.88
N ALA A 346 3.31 -6.27 26.10
CA ALA A 346 4.62 -5.97 26.67
C ALA A 346 5.77 -6.69 25.93
N LEU A 347 5.58 -7.96 25.54
CA LEU A 347 6.55 -8.71 24.74
C LEU A 347 6.72 -8.08 23.33
N LEU A 348 5.63 -7.68 22.70
CA LEU A 348 5.64 -7.04 21.37
C LEU A 348 6.23 -5.62 21.42
N ALA A 349 5.98 -4.87 22.50
CA ALA A 349 6.68 -3.60 22.76
C ALA A 349 8.19 -3.79 22.98
N ALA A 350 8.60 -4.80 23.76
CA ALA A 350 10.01 -5.11 23.98
C ALA A 350 10.70 -5.54 22.67
N PHE A 351 10.04 -6.37 21.84
CA PHE A 351 10.51 -6.70 20.50
C PHE A 351 10.70 -5.45 19.64
N LEU A 352 9.72 -4.54 19.62
CA LEU A 352 9.83 -3.27 18.90
C LEU A 352 11.06 -2.47 19.34
N VAL A 353 11.26 -2.27 20.65
CA VAL A 353 12.46 -1.57 21.17
C VAL A 353 13.74 -2.23 20.68
N VAL A 354 13.85 -3.56 20.77
CA VAL A 354 15.02 -4.31 20.29
C VAL A 354 15.25 -4.10 18.78
N LYS A 355 14.19 -4.07 17.96
CA LYS A 355 14.31 -3.85 16.50
C LYS A 355 14.66 -2.41 16.13
N THR A 356 14.13 -1.41 16.86
CA THR A 356 14.50 0.00 16.67
C THR A 356 15.97 0.23 17.07
N LEU A 357 16.44 -0.40 18.15
CA LEU A 357 17.86 -0.38 18.52
C LEU A 357 18.75 -1.12 17.51
N ALA A 358 18.28 -2.21 16.92
CA ALA A 358 18.99 -2.92 15.86
C ALA A 358 19.13 -2.08 14.59
N LEU A 359 18.10 -1.32 14.21
CA LEU A 359 18.16 -0.34 13.11
C LEU A 359 19.21 0.75 13.35
N GLU A 360 19.26 1.31 14.57
CA GLU A 360 20.26 2.32 14.93
C GLU A 360 21.69 1.76 14.96
N ARG A 361 21.89 0.55 15.50
CA ARG A 361 23.18 -0.16 15.45
C ARG A 361 23.61 -0.46 14.01
N GLY A 362 22.66 -0.77 13.13
CA GLY A 362 22.84 -0.89 11.68
C GLY A 362 23.05 0.44 10.95
N LYS A 363 23.24 1.56 11.69
CA LYS A 363 23.50 2.92 11.21
C LYS A 363 22.49 3.41 10.16
N PHE A 364 21.25 2.94 10.23
CA PHE A 364 20.20 3.25 9.24
C PHE A 364 20.60 2.91 7.79
N SER A 365 21.42 1.88 7.58
CA SER A 365 21.71 1.32 6.24
C SER A 365 20.46 0.71 5.58
N GLN A 366 20.40 0.66 4.25
CA GLN A 366 19.22 0.12 3.53
C GLN A 366 18.80 -1.27 3.98
N GLY A 367 19.75 -2.19 4.19
CA GLY A 367 19.45 -3.53 4.70
C GLY A 367 18.78 -3.51 6.07
N ALA A 368 19.24 -2.61 6.96
CA ALA A 368 18.65 -2.41 8.28
C ALA A 368 17.25 -1.75 8.20
N ILE A 369 17.07 -0.73 7.34
CA ILE A 369 15.77 -0.09 7.10
C ILE A 369 14.74 -1.10 6.59
N GLN A 370 15.11 -1.88 5.57
CA GLN A 370 14.24 -2.91 4.99
C GLN A 370 13.90 -3.99 6.02
N GLN A 371 14.85 -4.38 6.89
CA GLN A 371 14.59 -5.33 7.96
C GLN A 371 13.64 -4.75 9.01
N TYR A 372 13.86 -3.53 9.48
CA TYR A 372 12.96 -2.83 10.40
C TYR A 372 11.54 -2.73 9.83
N TYR A 373 11.39 -2.37 8.55
CA TYR A 373 10.07 -2.33 7.91
C TYR A 373 9.40 -3.71 7.84
N ARG A 374 10.16 -4.79 7.59
CA ARG A 374 9.65 -6.17 7.70
C ARG A 374 9.24 -6.51 9.13
N ASP A 375 9.99 -6.07 10.13
CA ASP A 375 9.70 -6.31 11.54
C ASP A 375 8.42 -5.56 12.00
N ILE A 376 8.13 -4.36 11.47
CA ILE A 376 6.84 -3.66 11.68
C ILE A 376 5.66 -4.47 11.12
N TRP A 377 5.81 -5.11 9.95
CA TRP A 377 4.79 -6.03 9.43
C TRP A 377 4.68 -7.31 10.24
N ALA A 378 5.78 -7.84 10.77
CA ALA A 378 5.76 -9.01 11.65
C ALA A 378 4.97 -8.72 12.94
N LEU A 379 5.19 -7.56 13.57
CA LEU A 379 4.39 -7.09 14.70
C LEU A 379 2.89 -7.03 14.33
N PHE A 380 2.53 -6.38 13.21
CA PHE A 380 1.14 -6.30 12.73
C PHE A 380 0.47 -7.68 12.56
N TYR A 381 1.22 -8.70 12.15
CA TYR A 381 0.70 -10.08 12.08
C TYR A 381 0.52 -10.70 13.47
N SER A 382 1.45 -10.45 14.39
CA SER A 382 1.37 -10.91 15.79
C SER A 382 0.15 -10.35 16.52
N GLU A 383 -0.24 -9.09 16.27
CA GLU A 383 -1.46 -8.50 16.84
C GLU A 383 -2.70 -9.32 16.49
N TYR A 384 -2.88 -9.62 15.20
CA TYR A 384 -4.02 -10.41 14.75
C TYR A 384 -3.92 -11.89 15.14
N PHE A 385 -2.72 -12.43 15.34
CA PHE A 385 -2.56 -13.77 15.91
C PHE A 385 -2.97 -13.82 17.39
N LEU A 386 -2.65 -12.77 18.16
CA LEU A 386 -3.01 -12.62 19.57
C LEU A 386 -4.51 -12.31 19.75
N PHE A 387 -5.11 -11.56 18.83
CA PHE A 387 -6.46 -10.99 18.96
C PHE A 387 -7.59 -11.96 19.37
N PRO A 388 -7.70 -13.21 18.86
CA PRO A 388 -8.80 -14.11 19.24
C PRO A 388 -8.79 -14.50 20.72
N TRP A 389 -7.62 -14.44 21.36
CA TRP A 389 -7.36 -14.99 22.69
C TRP A 389 -7.43 -13.93 23.81
N ILE A 390 -7.34 -12.64 23.48
CA ILE A 390 -7.47 -11.52 24.44
C ILE A 390 -8.92 -11.17 24.75
#